data_AF-A0A5Q0GX50-F1
#
_entry.id   AF-A0A5Q0GX50-F1
#
_cell.length_a   1.000
_cell.length_b   1.000
_cell.length_c   1.000
_cell.angle_alpha   90.00
_cell.angle_beta   90.00
_cell.angle_gamma   90.00
#
_symmetry.space_group_name_H-M   'P 1'
#
loop_
_entity.id
_entity.type
_entity.pdbx_description
1 polymer ?
#
loop_
_entity_poly.entity_id
_entity_poly.type
_entity_poly.pdbx_seq_one_letter_code
_entity_poly.pdbx_strand_id
1 'polypeptide(L)'
;MTVDTGHHRAGRRSMREQVEARSAEQAAELAVGRRRFLPQDGDVAAMLRQAGVSYARQGRYGLAYRMGVHELAVWRARADSETPLREETFRGYRDALDSLARIDRAVGCLHEVADCLDELLELLIRHGRSVDAHSAWTLRELGAVMLEAGRPDAALDHLSRADACYRQLDKATTDPRRHAVCLVLAGLAHRSLGQHARADKSFNRALATSLVNAPEVAAAVRVLSDVTPVVGELPVVDGLVLAEFGLPAWPSPDLVPAGTV
;
A
#
# COMPACT_ATOMS: atom_id res chain seq x y z
N MET A 1 23.63 -22.30 62.78
CA MET A 1 23.23 -20.97 62.27
C MET A 1 23.89 -20.78 60.91
N THR A 2 23.13 -21.00 59.85
CA THR A 2 23.51 -20.84 58.45
C THR A 2 23.33 -19.38 58.05
N VAL A 3 24.37 -18.74 57.51
CA VAL A 3 24.27 -17.40 56.90
C VAL A 3 24.63 -17.51 55.42
N ASP A 4 23.63 -17.13 54.63
CA ASP A 4 23.58 -16.90 53.20
C ASP A 4 24.61 -15.86 52.73
N THR A 5 25.29 -16.13 51.62
CA THR A 5 26.04 -15.12 50.87
C THR A 5 25.85 -15.31 49.35
N GLY A 6 24.63 -15.06 48.88
CA GLY A 6 24.41 -14.57 47.51
C GLY A 6 24.89 -13.13 47.38
N HIS A 7 26.01 -12.87 46.71
CA HIS A 7 26.47 -11.53 46.35
C HIS A 7 26.79 -11.41 44.84
N HIS A 8 25.98 -10.60 44.17
CA HIS A 8 26.31 -9.68 43.08
C HIS A 8 27.30 -10.14 41.98
N ARG A 9 26.75 -10.72 40.90
CA ARG A 9 27.31 -10.53 39.55
C ARG A 9 26.45 -9.53 38.78
N ALA A 10 26.77 -8.25 38.90
CA ALA A 10 26.24 -7.20 38.05
C ALA A 10 27.39 -6.39 37.44
N GLY A 11 27.46 -6.40 36.11
CA GLY A 11 27.87 -5.26 35.31
C GLY A 11 29.36 -4.90 35.24
N ARG A 12 30.11 -5.57 34.37
CA ARG A 12 31.18 -4.91 33.60
C ARG A 12 30.94 -5.18 32.12
N ARG A 13 30.05 -4.40 31.49
CA ARG A 13 29.93 -4.37 30.02
C ARG A 13 31.26 -3.90 29.45
N SER A 14 31.74 -4.56 28.41
CA SER A 14 33.01 -4.24 27.76
C SER A 14 32.99 -2.80 27.24
N MET A 15 34.14 -2.10 27.28
CA MET A 15 34.26 -0.71 26.79
C MET A 15 33.70 -0.54 25.37
N ARG A 16 33.82 -1.59 24.54
CA ARG A 16 33.28 -1.64 23.17
C ARG A 16 31.74 -1.63 23.13
N GLU A 17 31.10 -2.38 24.01
CA GLU A 17 29.64 -2.43 24.14
C GLU A 17 29.08 -1.11 24.69
N GLN A 18 29.83 -0.41 25.55
CA GLN A 18 29.45 0.91 26.05
C GLN A 18 29.56 1.99 24.97
N VAL A 19 30.56 1.91 24.10
CA VAL A 19 30.73 2.81 22.96
C VAL A 19 29.64 2.57 21.91
N GLU A 20 29.34 1.30 21.58
CA GLU A 20 28.27 0.95 20.65
C GLU A 20 26.89 1.37 21.20
N ALA A 21 26.61 1.15 22.49
CA ALA A 21 25.36 1.60 23.12
C ALA A 21 25.20 3.12 23.11
N ARG A 22 26.26 3.89 23.41
CA ARG A 22 26.22 5.36 23.31
C ARG A 22 26.03 5.85 21.88
N SER A 23 26.62 5.18 20.90
CA SER A 23 26.44 5.54 19.49
C SER A 23 24.99 5.32 19.02
N ALA A 24 24.35 4.25 19.49
CA ALA A 24 22.95 3.96 19.20
C ALA A 24 22.00 4.94 19.90
N GLU A 25 22.29 5.30 21.16
CA GLU A 25 21.52 6.28 21.93
C GLU A 25 21.62 7.68 21.32
N GLN A 26 22.80 8.10 20.88
CA GLN A 26 23.02 9.37 20.22
C GLN A 26 22.39 9.43 18.82
N ALA A 27 22.38 8.31 18.08
CA ALA A 27 21.64 8.18 16.82
C ALA A 27 20.12 8.23 17.04
N ALA A 28 19.62 7.62 18.13
CA ALA A 28 18.22 7.68 18.52
C ALA A 28 17.82 9.10 18.94
N GLU A 29 18.64 9.82 19.73
CA GLU A 29 18.41 11.23 20.07
C GLU A 29 18.43 12.14 18.84
N LEU A 30 19.34 11.92 17.89
CA LEU A 30 19.37 12.65 16.61
C LEU A 30 18.13 12.33 15.75
N ALA A 31 17.67 11.09 15.75
CA ALA A 31 16.44 10.69 15.06
C ALA A 31 15.19 11.32 15.72
N VAL A 32 15.14 11.35 17.05
CA VAL A 32 14.09 12.02 17.83
C VAL A 32 14.15 13.54 17.64
N GLY A 33 15.34 14.13 17.65
CA GLY A 33 15.58 15.56 17.40
C GLY A 33 15.19 16.00 15.99
N ARG A 34 15.49 15.18 14.97
CA ARG A 34 15.01 15.40 13.59
C ARG A 34 13.50 15.24 13.49
N ARG A 35 12.89 14.27 14.17
CA ARG A 35 11.43 14.14 14.24
C ARG A 35 10.76 15.35 14.90
N ARG A 36 11.44 16.03 15.82
CA ARG A 36 10.90 17.17 16.60
C ARG A 36 10.80 18.49 15.81
N PHE A 37 11.42 18.59 14.64
CA PHE A 37 11.46 19.80 13.80
C PHE A 37 11.20 19.51 12.31
N LEU A 38 10.45 18.46 11.98
CA LEU A 38 9.92 18.31 10.62
C LEU A 38 8.81 19.34 10.42
N PRO A 39 8.84 20.15 9.35
CA PRO A 39 7.70 21.00 9.01
C PRO A 39 6.47 20.10 8.87
N GLN A 40 5.39 20.40 9.60
CA GLN A 40 4.09 19.74 9.41
C GLN A 40 3.23 20.49 8.37
N ASP A 41 3.88 21.38 7.62
CA ASP A 41 3.25 22.29 6.68
C ASP A 41 2.94 21.57 5.36
N GLY A 42 1.66 21.55 5.00
CA GLY A 42 1.18 20.96 3.76
C GLY A 42 1.79 21.61 2.51
N ASP A 43 2.17 22.89 2.58
CA ASP A 43 2.79 23.61 1.46
C ASP A 43 4.20 23.08 1.19
N VAL A 44 4.96 22.77 2.26
CA VAL A 44 6.29 22.15 2.13
C VAL A 44 6.16 20.77 1.48
N ALA A 45 5.18 19.98 1.91
CA ALA A 45 4.89 18.68 1.29
C ALA A 45 4.53 18.83 -0.20
N ALA A 46 3.70 19.81 -0.55
CA ALA A 46 3.33 20.08 -1.94
C ALA A 46 4.53 20.46 -2.81
N MET A 47 5.46 21.27 -2.31
CA MET A 47 6.70 21.62 -3.03
C MET A 47 7.59 20.40 -3.26
N LEU A 48 7.74 19.54 -2.23
CA LEU A 48 8.48 18.29 -2.35
C LEU A 48 7.86 17.37 -3.40
N ARG A 49 6.53 17.23 -3.40
CA ARG A 49 5.80 16.46 -4.43
C ARG A 49 6.10 16.98 -5.83
N GLN A 50 5.99 18.30 -6.04
CA GLN A 50 6.23 18.93 -7.33
C GLN A 50 7.67 18.69 -7.82
N ALA A 51 8.66 18.83 -6.93
CA ALA A 51 10.05 18.51 -7.24
C ALA A 51 10.23 17.02 -7.58
N GLY A 52 9.60 16.12 -6.82
CA GLY A 52 9.63 14.68 -7.06
C GLY A 52 9.09 14.30 -8.44
N VAL A 53 7.91 14.80 -8.80
CA VAL A 53 7.30 14.61 -10.13
C VAL A 53 8.19 15.15 -11.24
N SER A 54 8.80 16.33 -11.05
CA SER A 54 9.73 16.92 -12.02
C SER A 54 10.95 16.02 -12.26
N TYR A 55 11.55 15.47 -11.21
CA TYR A 55 12.67 14.54 -11.33
C TYR A 55 12.26 13.21 -11.98
N ALA A 56 11.08 12.67 -11.64
CA ALA A 56 10.58 11.43 -12.22
C ALA A 56 10.37 11.56 -13.74
N ARG A 57 9.82 12.68 -14.21
CA ARG A 57 9.67 12.98 -15.65
C ARG A 57 10.99 13.06 -16.41
N GLN A 58 12.09 13.35 -15.71
CA GLN A 58 13.45 13.37 -16.27
C GLN A 58 14.15 12.00 -16.17
N GLY A 59 13.46 10.94 -15.70
CA GLY A 59 14.06 9.63 -15.44
C GLY A 59 14.98 9.60 -14.21
N ARG A 60 15.01 10.66 -13.40
CA ARG A 60 15.90 10.78 -12.24
C ARG A 60 15.24 10.20 -10.99
N TYR A 61 14.91 8.90 -11.03
CA TYR A 61 14.11 8.22 -10.01
C TYR A 61 14.70 8.29 -8.59
N GLY A 62 16.04 8.18 -8.43
CA GLY A 62 16.65 8.30 -7.10
C GLY A 62 16.54 9.70 -6.46
N LEU A 63 16.38 10.75 -7.27
CA LEU A 63 16.06 12.10 -6.75
C LEU A 63 14.57 12.24 -6.46
N ALA A 64 13.73 11.72 -7.35
CA ALA A 64 12.29 11.70 -7.15
C ALA A 64 11.92 10.98 -5.85
N TYR A 65 12.53 9.82 -5.60
CA TYR A 65 12.30 9.00 -4.41
C TYR A 65 12.67 9.75 -3.14
N ARG A 66 13.82 10.43 -3.13
CA ARG A 66 14.23 11.27 -1.98
C ARG A 66 13.22 12.38 -1.69
N MET A 67 12.66 13.03 -2.72
CA MET A 67 11.62 14.04 -2.52
C MET A 67 10.35 13.42 -1.93
N GLY A 68 9.91 12.26 -2.44
CA GLY A 68 8.76 11.53 -1.91
C GLY A 68 8.94 11.08 -0.46
N VAL A 69 10.14 10.61 -0.07
CA VAL A 69 10.45 10.24 1.32
C VAL A 69 10.37 11.45 2.25
N HIS A 70 10.88 12.60 1.81
CA HIS A 70 10.77 13.84 2.59
C HIS A 70 9.32 14.31 2.69
N GLU A 71 8.54 14.22 1.61
CA GLU A 71 7.11 14.54 1.62
C GLU A 71 6.36 13.64 2.60
N LEU A 72 6.58 12.33 2.54
CA LEU A 72 5.95 11.37 3.43
C LEU A 72 6.33 11.61 4.89
N ALA A 73 7.57 12.06 5.17
CA ALA A 73 7.99 12.42 6.52
C ALA A 73 7.17 13.60 7.10
N VAL A 74 6.80 14.59 6.28
CA VAL A 74 5.90 15.69 6.69
C VAL A 74 4.53 15.15 7.09
N TRP A 75 3.94 14.30 6.24
CA TRP A 75 2.61 13.74 6.50
C TRP A 75 2.59 12.76 7.68
N ARG A 76 3.66 11.96 7.87
CA ARG A 76 3.85 11.12 9.06
C ARG A 76 3.87 11.96 10.34
N ALA A 77 4.66 13.04 10.37
CA ALA A 77 4.73 13.92 11.52
C ALA A 77 3.38 14.59 11.85
N ARG A 78 2.61 14.95 10.82
CA ARG A 78 1.25 15.51 10.98
C ARG A 78 0.24 14.45 11.43
N ALA A 79 0.29 13.24 10.88
CA ALA A 79 -0.58 12.14 11.31
C ALA A 79 -0.34 11.74 12.77
N ASP A 80 0.94 11.65 13.19
CA ASP A 80 1.31 11.32 14.56
C ASP A 80 0.89 12.42 15.57
N SER A 81 0.71 13.67 15.13
CA SER A 81 0.25 14.78 15.98
C SER A 81 -1.27 14.96 16.01
N GLU A 82 -2.01 14.32 15.10
CA GLU A 82 -3.45 14.47 14.94
C GLU A 82 -4.23 13.31 15.57
N THR A 83 -5.22 13.63 16.41
CA THR A 83 -6.22 12.66 16.87
C THR A 83 -7.56 13.39 17.04
N PRO A 84 -8.56 13.15 16.16
CA PRO A 84 -8.61 12.15 15.09
C PRO A 84 -7.79 12.54 13.84
N LEU A 85 -7.46 11.54 13.01
CA LEU A 85 -6.82 11.74 11.70
C LEU A 85 -7.73 12.56 10.79
N ARG A 86 -7.24 13.72 10.35
CA ARG A 86 -7.99 14.57 9.41
C ARG A 86 -7.92 14.00 7.99
N GLU A 87 -8.98 14.23 7.22
CA GLU A 87 -9.08 13.77 5.83
C GLU A 87 -8.00 14.39 4.93
N GLU A 88 -7.63 15.66 5.18
CA GLU A 88 -6.54 16.33 4.46
C GLU A 88 -5.20 15.62 4.68
N THR A 89 -4.87 15.29 5.94
CA THR A 89 -3.65 14.59 6.32
C THR A 89 -3.62 13.19 5.72
N PHE A 90 -4.73 12.44 5.79
CA PHE A 90 -4.85 11.15 5.15
C PHE A 90 -4.61 11.23 3.63
N ARG A 91 -5.25 12.19 2.95
CA ARG A 91 -5.07 12.40 1.50
C ARG A 91 -3.61 12.70 1.16
N GLY A 92 -2.98 13.62 1.89
CA GLY A 92 -1.58 13.97 1.69
C GLY A 92 -0.64 12.78 1.88
N TYR A 93 -0.86 12.01 2.95
CA TYR A 93 -0.11 10.79 3.27
C TYR A 93 -0.25 9.75 2.16
N ARG A 94 -1.48 9.45 1.73
CA ARG A 94 -1.78 8.50 0.66
C ARG A 94 -1.12 8.91 -0.65
N ASP A 95 -1.20 10.19 -1.01
CA ASP A 95 -0.62 10.69 -2.25
C ASP A 95 0.92 10.66 -2.25
N ALA A 96 1.56 10.86 -1.09
CA ALA A 96 3.01 10.73 -0.93
C ALA A 96 3.46 9.27 -1.12
N LEU A 97 2.75 8.33 -0.50
CA LEU A 97 2.96 6.89 -0.72
C LEU A 97 2.69 6.47 -2.17
N ASP A 98 1.62 6.98 -2.78
CA ASP A 98 1.30 6.73 -4.19
C ASP A 98 2.42 7.23 -5.12
N SER A 99 3.03 8.36 -4.79
CA SER A 99 4.18 8.90 -5.53
C SER A 99 5.43 8.03 -5.42
N LEU A 100 5.69 7.45 -4.24
CA LEU A 100 6.78 6.48 -4.04
C LEU A 100 6.50 5.18 -4.80
N ALA A 101 5.30 4.62 -4.63
CA ALA A 101 4.85 3.41 -5.32
C ALA A 101 4.92 3.55 -6.85
N ARG A 102 4.68 4.73 -7.42
CA ARG A 102 4.91 5.01 -8.85
C ARG A 102 6.35 4.86 -9.27
N ILE A 103 7.28 5.32 -8.44
CA ILE A 103 8.70 5.20 -8.70
C ILE A 103 9.11 3.73 -8.59
N ASP A 104 8.63 3.03 -7.56
CA ASP A 104 8.93 1.61 -7.33
C ASP A 104 8.39 0.73 -8.45
N ARG A 105 7.17 0.97 -8.95
CA ARG A 105 6.64 0.31 -10.16
C ARG A 105 7.48 0.59 -11.40
N ALA A 106 7.94 1.82 -11.60
CA ALA A 106 8.78 2.18 -12.74
C ALA A 106 10.13 1.45 -12.74
N VAL A 107 10.65 1.08 -11.56
CA VAL A 107 11.90 0.31 -11.44
C VAL A 107 11.67 -1.21 -11.23
N GLY A 108 10.41 -1.67 -11.21
CA GLY A 108 10.05 -3.09 -11.11
C GLY A 108 9.97 -3.65 -9.68
N CYS A 109 9.94 -2.81 -8.65
CA CYS A 109 9.93 -3.21 -7.24
C CYS A 109 8.51 -3.36 -6.67
N LEU A 110 7.75 -4.38 -7.07
CA LEU A 110 6.36 -4.57 -6.59
C LEU A 110 6.22 -4.81 -5.08
N HIS A 111 7.24 -5.35 -4.41
CA HIS A 111 7.23 -5.50 -2.94
C HIS A 111 7.18 -4.15 -2.20
N GLU A 112 7.97 -3.15 -2.60
CA GLU A 112 7.94 -1.79 -2.03
C GLU A 112 6.57 -1.09 -2.24
N VAL A 113 5.89 -1.42 -3.34
CA VAL A 113 4.52 -0.96 -3.61
C VAL A 113 3.54 -1.55 -2.60
N ALA A 114 3.69 -2.84 -2.28
CA ALA A 114 2.91 -3.49 -1.24
C ALA A 114 3.22 -2.90 0.14
N ASP A 115 4.49 -2.64 0.45
CA ASP A 115 4.92 -2.02 1.71
C ASP A 115 4.28 -0.62 1.90
N CYS A 116 4.17 0.16 0.82
CA CYS A 116 3.45 1.44 0.86
C CYS A 116 1.97 1.27 1.23
N LEU A 117 1.28 0.27 0.69
CA LEU A 117 -0.12 0.01 1.01
C LEU A 117 -0.31 -0.59 2.40
N ASP A 118 0.61 -1.44 2.85
CA ASP A 118 0.61 -1.96 4.22
C ASP A 118 0.80 -0.81 5.23
N GLU A 119 1.70 0.13 4.96
CA GLU A 119 1.86 1.33 5.79
C GLU A 119 0.57 2.18 5.83
N LEU A 120 -0.12 2.35 4.70
CA LEU A 120 -1.40 3.06 4.66
C LEU A 120 -2.48 2.35 5.49
N LEU A 121 -2.51 1.01 5.43
CA LEU A 121 -3.44 0.21 6.22
C LEU A 121 -3.13 0.30 7.72
N GLU A 122 -1.85 0.24 8.10
CA GLU A 122 -1.41 0.42 9.48
C GLU A 122 -1.79 1.80 10.02
N LEU A 123 -1.63 2.87 9.23
CA LEU A 123 -2.10 4.21 9.59
C LEU A 123 -3.60 4.19 9.92
N LEU A 124 -4.42 3.63 9.05
CA LEU A 124 -5.87 3.55 9.25
C LEU A 124 -6.23 2.77 10.51
N ILE A 125 -5.59 1.62 10.75
CA ILE A 125 -5.79 0.80 11.94
C ILE A 125 -5.43 1.58 13.21
N ARG A 126 -4.27 2.26 13.24
CA ARG A 126 -3.82 3.06 14.39
C ARG A 126 -4.79 4.17 14.77
N HIS A 127 -5.48 4.76 13.79
CA HIS A 127 -6.51 5.78 14.03
C HIS A 127 -7.93 5.23 14.17
N GLY A 128 -8.09 3.91 14.41
CA GLY A 128 -9.39 3.28 14.68
C GLY A 128 -10.29 3.11 13.44
N ARG A 129 -9.73 3.23 12.24
CA ARG A 129 -10.45 3.17 10.94
C ARG A 129 -10.28 1.81 10.25
N SER A 130 -10.18 0.73 11.02
CA SER A 130 -9.92 -0.63 10.53
C SER A 130 -11.00 -1.20 9.61
N VAL A 131 -12.25 -0.74 9.76
CA VAL A 131 -13.38 -1.10 8.91
C VAL A 131 -14.02 0.18 8.36
N ASP A 132 -13.43 0.72 7.30
CA ASP A 132 -13.97 1.87 6.57
C ASP A 132 -13.73 1.73 5.05
N ALA A 133 -14.22 2.71 4.28
CA ALA A 133 -14.08 2.70 2.82
C ALA A 133 -12.61 2.76 2.34
N HIS A 134 -11.72 3.35 3.13
CA HIS A 134 -10.31 3.50 2.80
C HIS A 134 -9.52 2.22 3.10
N SER A 135 -9.80 1.56 4.21
CA SER A 135 -9.26 0.24 4.57
C SER A 135 -9.68 -0.81 3.55
N ALA A 136 -10.97 -0.81 3.15
CA ALA A 136 -11.47 -1.70 2.11
C ALA A 136 -10.76 -1.48 0.75
N TRP A 137 -10.57 -0.22 0.36
CA TRP A 137 -9.84 0.14 -0.87
C TRP A 137 -8.36 -0.24 -0.79
N THR A 138 -7.68 0.00 0.34
CA THR A 138 -6.25 -0.31 0.53
C THR A 138 -6.01 -1.82 0.46
N LEU A 139 -6.86 -2.61 1.13
CA LEU A 139 -6.81 -4.07 1.05
C LEU A 139 -7.08 -4.60 -0.37
N ARG A 140 -7.98 -3.95 -1.11
CA ARG A 140 -8.23 -4.31 -2.52
C ARG A 140 -7.01 -4.05 -3.39
N GLU A 141 -6.35 -2.90 -3.23
CA GLU A 141 -5.12 -2.58 -3.96
C GLU A 141 -3.96 -3.51 -3.58
N LEU A 142 -3.83 -3.92 -2.31
CA LEU A 142 -2.87 -4.97 -1.90
C LEU A 142 -3.14 -6.27 -2.65
N GLY A 143 -4.42 -6.67 -2.74
CA GLY A 143 -4.83 -7.83 -3.54
C GLY A 143 -4.44 -7.72 -5.02
N ALA A 144 -4.59 -6.54 -5.61
CA ALA A 144 -4.20 -6.29 -6.99
C ALA A 144 -2.67 -6.40 -7.19
N VAL A 145 -1.88 -5.76 -6.32
CA VAL A 145 -0.40 -5.84 -6.35
C VAL A 145 0.07 -7.28 -6.16
N MET A 146 -0.56 -8.07 -5.28
CA MET A 146 -0.23 -9.48 -5.12
C MET A 146 -0.53 -10.31 -6.37
N LEU A 147 -1.57 -9.99 -7.13
CA LEU A 147 -1.84 -10.65 -8.41
C LEU A 147 -0.80 -10.30 -9.47
N GLU A 148 -0.41 -9.04 -9.57
CA GLU A 148 0.68 -8.58 -10.44
C GLU A 148 2.03 -9.20 -10.04
N ALA A 149 2.24 -9.47 -8.76
CA ALA A 149 3.41 -10.19 -8.26
C ALA A 149 3.32 -11.71 -8.49
N GLY A 150 2.26 -12.22 -9.13
CA GLY A 150 2.07 -13.66 -9.37
C GLY A 150 1.75 -14.46 -8.11
N ARG A 151 1.20 -13.84 -7.07
CA ARG A 151 0.87 -14.43 -5.76
C ARG A 151 -0.65 -14.45 -5.48
N PRO A 152 -1.43 -15.23 -6.24
CA PRO A 152 -2.89 -15.25 -6.13
C PRO A 152 -3.40 -15.73 -4.75
N ASP A 153 -2.70 -16.63 -4.06
CA ASP A 153 -3.08 -17.05 -2.71
C ASP A 153 -3.00 -15.90 -1.70
N ALA A 154 -1.93 -15.09 -1.76
CA ALA A 154 -1.78 -13.91 -0.91
C ALA A 154 -2.79 -12.82 -1.28
N ALA A 155 -3.08 -12.66 -2.57
CA ALA A 155 -4.12 -11.75 -3.02
C ALA A 155 -5.48 -12.08 -2.38
N LEU A 156 -5.84 -13.37 -2.31
CA LEU A 156 -7.10 -13.81 -1.71
C LEU A 156 -7.21 -13.49 -0.21
N ASP A 157 -6.11 -13.45 0.55
CA ASP A 157 -6.14 -13.02 1.96
C ASP A 157 -6.61 -11.56 2.08
N HIS A 158 -5.92 -10.66 1.37
CA HIS A 158 -6.25 -9.24 1.37
C HIS A 158 -7.66 -8.98 0.79
N LEU A 159 -8.02 -9.64 -0.31
CA LEU A 159 -9.33 -9.47 -0.96
C LEU A 159 -10.48 -10.01 -0.10
N SER A 160 -10.27 -11.08 0.67
CA SER A 160 -11.27 -11.58 1.60
C SER A 160 -11.54 -10.58 2.73
N ARG A 161 -10.48 -9.94 3.23
CA ARG A 161 -10.59 -8.86 4.23
C ARG A 161 -11.25 -7.62 3.65
N ALA A 162 -10.94 -7.25 2.40
CA ALA A 162 -11.60 -6.16 1.70
C ALA A 162 -13.10 -6.42 1.49
N ASP A 163 -13.49 -7.61 1.03
CA ASP A 163 -14.90 -8.03 0.88
C ASP A 163 -15.64 -8.00 2.22
N ALA A 164 -14.99 -8.41 3.31
CA ALA A 164 -15.56 -8.30 4.65
C ALA A 164 -15.78 -6.83 5.08
N CYS A 165 -14.86 -5.92 4.73
CA CYS A 165 -15.02 -4.50 4.99
C CYS A 165 -16.17 -3.92 4.17
N TYR A 166 -16.19 -4.12 2.84
CA TYR A 166 -17.26 -3.62 1.96
C TYR A 166 -18.66 -4.08 2.39
N ARG A 167 -18.81 -5.32 2.87
CA ARG A 167 -20.10 -5.83 3.37
C ARG A 167 -20.58 -5.15 4.66
N GLN A 168 -19.68 -4.54 5.43
CA GLN A 168 -20.00 -3.84 6.67
C GLN A 168 -20.26 -2.34 6.44
N LEU A 169 -19.88 -1.80 5.28
CA LEU A 169 -20.15 -0.41 4.95
C LEU A 169 -21.63 -0.19 4.62
N ASP A 170 -22.11 1.02 4.88
CA ASP A 170 -23.47 1.41 4.52
C ASP A 170 -23.63 1.43 3.00
N LYS A 171 -24.62 0.68 2.49
CA LYS A 171 -24.92 0.57 1.07
C LYS A 171 -25.37 1.90 0.45
N ALA A 172 -25.90 2.83 1.24
CA ALA A 172 -26.30 4.15 0.75
C ALA A 172 -25.10 5.05 0.40
N THR A 173 -23.94 4.81 1.01
CA THR A 173 -22.74 5.65 0.85
C THR A 173 -21.60 4.94 0.12
N THR A 174 -21.68 3.62 0.00
CA THR A 174 -20.64 2.80 -0.65
C THR A 174 -20.83 2.78 -2.15
N ASP A 175 -19.81 3.23 -2.88
CA ASP A 175 -19.73 3.06 -4.33
C ASP A 175 -19.70 1.56 -4.69
N PRO A 176 -20.77 1.03 -5.34
CA PRO A 176 -20.85 -0.38 -5.69
C PRO A 176 -19.73 -0.85 -6.62
N ARG A 177 -19.11 0.07 -7.39
CA ARG A 177 -18.01 -0.24 -8.31
C ARG A 177 -16.80 -0.78 -7.55
N ARG A 178 -16.47 -0.16 -6.41
CA ARG A 178 -15.30 -0.53 -5.60
C ARG A 178 -15.41 -1.96 -5.08
N HIS A 179 -16.60 -2.34 -4.60
CA HIS A 179 -16.84 -3.70 -4.13
C HIS A 179 -16.85 -4.72 -5.29
N ALA A 180 -17.41 -4.35 -6.45
CA ALA A 180 -17.38 -5.19 -7.64
C ALA A 180 -15.94 -5.47 -8.11
N VAL A 181 -15.05 -4.46 -8.14
CA VAL A 181 -13.63 -4.65 -8.48
C VAL A 181 -12.95 -5.63 -7.53
N CYS A 182 -13.19 -5.52 -6.22
CA CYS A 182 -12.66 -6.47 -5.23
C CYS A 182 -13.09 -7.92 -5.53
N LEU A 183 -14.35 -8.13 -5.91
CA LEU A 183 -14.88 -9.45 -6.23
C LEU A 183 -14.35 -9.97 -7.57
N VAL A 184 -14.13 -9.10 -8.56
CA VAL A 184 -13.46 -9.43 -9.82
C VAL A 184 -12.03 -9.91 -9.59
N LEU A 185 -11.24 -9.16 -8.81
CA LEU A 185 -9.87 -9.55 -8.46
C LEU A 185 -9.84 -10.91 -7.75
N ALA A 186 -10.80 -11.17 -6.84
CA ALA A 186 -10.91 -12.48 -6.19
C ALA A 186 -11.27 -13.60 -7.19
N GLY A 187 -12.12 -13.31 -8.17
CA GLY A 187 -12.44 -14.22 -9.27
C GLY A 187 -11.22 -14.56 -10.11
N LEU A 188 -10.42 -13.55 -10.50
CA LEU A 188 -9.17 -13.71 -11.23
C LEU A 188 -8.15 -14.53 -10.41
N ALA A 189 -7.99 -14.24 -9.12
CA ALA A 189 -7.12 -14.99 -8.22
C ALA A 189 -7.50 -16.47 -8.14
N HIS A 190 -8.80 -16.77 -7.98
CA HIS A 190 -9.29 -18.15 -8.00
C HIS A 190 -9.05 -18.83 -9.35
N ARG A 191 -9.19 -18.12 -10.48
CA ARG A 191 -8.88 -18.69 -11.82
C ARG A 191 -7.39 -19.03 -11.95
N SER A 192 -6.49 -18.15 -11.51
CA SER A 192 -5.05 -18.40 -11.52
C SER A 192 -4.66 -19.63 -10.68
N LEU A 193 -5.47 -19.99 -9.68
CA LEU A 193 -5.31 -21.19 -8.85
C LEU A 193 -6.07 -22.43 -9.37
N GLY A 194 -6.75 -22.35 -10.53
CA GLY A 194 -7.57 -23.43 -11.07
C GLY A 194 -8.89 -23.69 -10.30
N GLN A 195 -9.29 -22.78 -9.43
CA GLN A 195 -10.48 -22.91 -8.57
C GLN A 195 -11.74 -22.37 -9.27
N HIS A 196 -12.11 -22.93 -10.42
CA HIS A 196 -13.15 -22.41 -11.31
C HIS A 196 -14.50 -22.14 -10.62
N ALA A 197 -15.02 -23.08 -9.83
CA ALA A 197 -16.29 -22.89 -9.14
C ALA A 197 -16.29 -21.71 -8.13
N ARG A 198 -15.14 -21.44 -7.49
CA ARG A 198 -14.99 -20.28 -6.60
C ARG A 198 -14.86 -18.99 -7.39
N ALA A 199 -14.16 -19.03 -8.53
CA ALA A 199 -14.07 -17.90 -9.43
C ALA A 199 -15.45 -17.47 -9.93
N ASP A 200 -16.26 -18.42 -10.43
CA ASP A 200 -17.60 -18.13 -10.94
C ASP A 200 -18.52 -17.57 -9.85
N LYS A 201 -18.38 -18.07 -8.61
CA LYS A 201 -19.07 -17.49 -7.45
C LYS A 201 -18.67 -16.03 -7.23
N SER A 202 -17.38 -15.70 -7.31
CA SER A 202 -16.89 -14.32 -7.15
C SER A 202 -17.39 -13.40 -8.28
N PHE A 203 -17.33 -13.83 -9.54
CA PHE A 203 -17.86 -13.06 -10.67
C PHE A 203 -19.37 -12.84 -10.60
N ASN A 204 -20.14 -13.88 -10.24
CA ASN A 204 -21.58 -13.75 -10.06
C ASN A 204 -21.95 -12.77 -8.94
N ARG A 205 -21.17 -12.76 -7.84
CA ARG A 205 -21.32 -11.76 -6.79
C ARG A 205 -20.98 -10.35 -7.29
N ALA A 206 -19.90 -10.20 -8.08
CA ALA A 206 -19.53 -8.92 -8.67
C ALA A 206 -20.64 -8.36 -9.57
N LEU A 207 -21.21 -9.22 -10.43
CA LEU A 207 -22.37 -8.88 -11.26
C LEU A 207 -23.57 -8.46 -10.41
N ALA A 208 -23.92 -9.22 -9.37
CA ALA A 208 -25.05 -8.88 -8.51
C ALA A 208 -24.89 -7.51 -7.83
N THR A 209 -23.66 -7.14 -7.44
CA THR A 209 -23.36 -5.85 -6.83
C THR A 209 -23.43 -4.68 -7.83
N SER A 210 -23.03 -4.88 -9.09
CA SER A 210 -22.94 -3.81 -10.09
C SER A 210 -24.15 -3.70 -11.04
N LEU A 211 -24.96 -4.75 -11.20
CA LEU A 211 -25.97 -4.84 -12.27
C LEU A 211 -26.97 -3.69 -12.31
N VAL A 212 -27.40 -3.20 -11.14
CA VAL A 212 -28.43 -2.15 -11.03
C VAL A 212 -27.83 -0.74 -11.10
N ASN A 213 -26.65 -0.54 -10.51
CA ASN A 213 -26.09 0.80 -10.26
C ASN A 213 -24.91 1.17 -11.17
N ALA A 214 -24.31 0.20 -11.86
CA ALA A 214 -23.14 0.37 -12.71
C ALA A 214 -23.15 -0.67 -13.86
N PRO A 215 -24.06 -0.55 -14.84
CA PRO A 215 -24.20 -1.51 -15.94
C PRO A 215 -22.94 -1.68 -16.80
N GLU A 216 -22.12 -0.64 -16.94
CA GLU A 216 -20.81 -0.70 -17.60
C GLU A 216 -19.82 -1.57 -16.84
N VAL A 217 -19.85 -1.54 -15.50
CA VAL A 217 -19.04 -2.43 -14.67
C VAL A 217 -19.53 -3.87 -14.82
N ALA A 218 -20.86 -4.08 -14.88
CA ALA A 218 -21.40 -5.40 -15.16
C ALA A 218 -21.01 -5.93 -16.55
N ALA A 219 -20.90 -5.06 -17.57
CA ALA A 219 -20.39 -5.45 -18.89
C ALA A 219 -18.91 -5.86 -18.82
N ALA A 220 -18.07 -5.06 -18.17
CA ALA A 220 -16.65 -5.38 -17.97
C ALA A 220 -16.46 -6.69 -17.19
N VAL A 221 -17.26 -6.94 -16.14
CA VAL A 221 -17.21 -8.19 -15.36
C VAL A 221 -17.50 -9.42 -16.23
N ARG A 222 -18.45 -9.34 -17.17
CA ARG A 222 -18.75 -10.44 -18.11
C ARG A 222 -17.58 -10.75 -19.03
N VAL A 223 -16.89 -9.72 -19.52
CA VAL A 223 -15.68 -9.92 -20.32
C VAL A 223 -14.60 -10.60 -19.47
N LEU A 224 -14.36 -10.10 -18.26
CA LEU A 224 -13.34 -10.62 -17.37
C LEU A 224 -13.64 -12.03 -16.83
N SER A 225 -14.91 -12.44 -16.74
CA SER A 225 -15.26 -13.81 -16.33
C SER A 225 -14.81 -14.86 -17.34
N ASP A 226 -14.61 -14.48 -18.61
CA ASP A 226 -14.18 -15.41 -19.66
C ASP A 226 -12.66 -15.36 -19.90
N VAL A 227 -11.98 -14.38 -19.31
CA VAL A 227 -10.52 -14.24 -19.44
C VAL A 227 -9.81 -15.39 -18.71
N THR A 228 -8.81 -15.95 -19.39
CA THR A 228 -7.80 -16.81 -18.74
C THR A 228 -6.71 -15.89 -18.20
N PRO A 229 -6.53 -15.77 -16.87
CA PRO A 229 -5.56 -14.85 -16.31
C PRO A 229 -4.14 -15.30 -16.66
N VAL A 230 -3.30 -14.32 -17.01
CA VAL A 230 -1.86 -14.51 -17.15
C VAL A 230 -1.23 -14.23 -15.79
N VAL A 231 -0.35 -15.13 -15.33
CA VAL A 231 0.31 -14.96 -14.02
C VAL A 231 1.17 -13.71 -14.05
N GLY A 232 0.98 -12.82 -13.08
CA GLY A 232 1.73 -11.57 -12.96
C GLY A 232 1.17 -10.41 -13.77
N GLU A 233 0.04 -10.60 -14.46
CA GLU A 233 -0.59 -9.54 -15.26
C GLU A 233 -2.06 -9.38 -14.89
N LEU A 234 -2.50 -8.14 -14.71
CA LEU A 234 -3.91 -7.82 -14.57
C LEU A 234 -4.52 -7.56 -15.95
N PRO A 235 -5.65 -8.21 -16.29
CA PRO A 235 -6.31 -7.98 -17.56
C PRO A 235 -6.85 -6.55 -17.63
N VAL A 236 -6.74 -5.95 -18.80
CA VAL A 236 -7.28 -4.62 -19.09
C VAL A 236 -8.63 -4.76 -19.78
N VAL A 237 -9.62 -4.00 -19.33
CA VAL A 237 -10.95 -3.93 -19.94
C VAL A 237 -11.49 -2.50 -19.86
N ASP A 238 -12.18 -2.07 -20.91
CA ASP A 238 -12.80 -0.75 -20.92
C ASP A 238 -13.88 -0.62 -19.84
N GLY A 239 -13.90 0.53 -19.17
CA GLY A 239 -14.90 0.86 -18.15
C GLY A 239 -14.68 0.26 -16.76
N LEU A 240 -13.57 -0.48 -16.54
CA LEU A 240 -13.22 -1.00 -15.22
C LEU A 240 -11.71 -0.97 -14.95
N VAL A 241 -11.30 -0.14 -13.99
CA VAL A 241 -9.92 -0.10 -13.51
C VAL A 241 -9.76 -1.10 -12.36
N LEU A 242 -8.82 -2.05 -12.49
CA LEU A 242 -8.62 -3.11 -11.49
C LEU A 242 -7.60 -2.73 -10.41
N ALA A 243 -6.61 -1.92 -10.76
CA ALA A 243 -5.59 -1.38 -9.87
C ALA A 243 -5.41 0.12 -10.18
N GLU A 244 -5.25 0.93 -9.15
CA GLU A 244 -5.13 2.39 -9.27
C GLU A 244 -3.82 2.90 -8.64
N PHE A 245 -3.32 2.21 -7.61
CA PHE A 245 -2.24 2.69 -6.77
C PHE A 245 -0.88 2.47 -7.39
N GLY A 246 -0.08 3.54 -7.39
CA GLY A 246 1.28 3.52 -7.92
C GLY A 246 1.35 3.48 -9.45
N LEU A 247 0.25 3.61 -10.20
CA LEU A 247 0.33 3.53 -11.66
C LEU A 247 1.22 4.67 -12.22
N PRO A 248 2.30 4.36 -12.98
CA PRO A 248 3.23 5.38 -13.46
C PRO A 248 2.55 6.29 -14.49
N ALA A 249 2.72 7.60 -14.33
CA ALA A 249 2.20 8.63 -15.23
C ALA A 249 3.25 9.12 -16.24
N TRP A 250 4.40 8.45 -16.31
CA TRP A 250 5.56 8.76 -17.14
C TRP A 250 6.10 7.45 -17.72
N PRO A 251 6.80 7.49 -18.87
CA PRO A 251 7.31 6.27 -19.49
C PRO A 251 8.17 5.50 -18.49
N SER A 252 7.88 4.21 -18.34
CA SER A 252 8.77 3.28 -17.68
C SER A 252 10.09 3.25 -18.46
N PRO A 253 11.26 3.19 -17.80
CA PRO A 253 12.48 2.90 -18.54
C PRO A 253 12.26 1.57 -19.26
N ASP A 254 12.63 1.48 -20.54
CA ASP A 254 12.71 0.21 -21.23
C ASP A 254 13.59 -0.71 -20.38
N LEU A 255 12.97 -1.67 -19.71
CA LEU A 255 13.68 -2.75 -19.03
C LEU A 255 14.36 -3.52 -20.15
N VAL A 256 15.62 -3.18 -20.44
CA VAL A 256 16.49 -4.06 -21.22
C VAL A 256 16.46 -5.40 -20.47
N PRO A 257 15.90 -6.48 -21.05
CA PRO A 257 15.79 -7.73 -20.34
C PRO A 257 17.20 -8.16 -19.93
N ALA A 258 17.35 -8.59 -18.67
CA ALA A 258 18.60 -9.11 -18.13
C ALA A 258 19.01 -10.35 -18.94
N GLY A 259 19.82 -10.13 -19.98
CA GLY A 259 20.17 -11.17 -20.94
C GLY A 259 20.78 -10.64 -22.23
N THR A 260 21.68 -9.65 -22.16
CA THR A 260 22.61 -9.37 -23.27
C THR A 260 23.88 -8.69 -22.78
N VAL A 261 24.77 -9.46 -22.14
CA VAL A 261 26.23 -9.33 -22.24
C VAL A 261 26.82 -10.73 -22.20
#